data_AF-A0A7L0MUG5-F1
#
_entry.id   AF-A0A7L0MUG5-F1
#
_cell.length_a   1.000
_cell.length_b   1.000
_cell.length_c   1.000
_cell.angle_alpha   90.00
_cell.angle_beta   90.00
_cell.angle_gamma   90.00
#
_symmetry.space_group_name_H-M   'P 1'
#
loop_
_entity.id
_entity.type
_entity.pdbx_description
1 polymer ?
#
loop_
_entity_poly.entity_id
_entity_poly.type
_entity_poly.pdbx_seq_one_letter_code
_entity_poly.pdbx_strand_id
1 'polypeptide(L)'
;QVRSPLSDSILGEQTLVVSEEKVTVTELRAQLVSGLSLAARAEPGHRGVVTTSARATGTLRVPKQEATLSVWLSFSDHTQAPLELYGWQDTALTLTSLDPTVATVGGSPGVPTAHPWVVAEGPGRGALLQLSLHPPDACRRGRHRAAALATGTAWL
;
A
#
# COMPACT_ATOMS: atom_id res chain seq x y z
N GLN A 1 15.37 15.50 -13.84
CA GLN A 1 16.54 15.39 -14.74
C GLN A 1 17.42 14.25 -14.25
N VAL A 2 17.89 13.39 -15.15
CA VAL A 2 18.86 12.33 -14.87
C VAL A 2 20.15 12.68 -15.61
N ARG A 3 21.27 12.68 -14.90
CA ARG A 3 22.60 13.02 -15.43
C ARG A 3 23.52 11.82 -15.38
N SER A 4 24.40 11.73 -16.39
CA SER A 4 25.51 10.77 -16.38
C SER A 4 26.53 11.16 -15.32
N PRO A 5 26.90 10.27 -14.39
CA PRO A 5 27.94 10.56 -13.40
C PRO A 5 29.35 10.64 -14.00
N LEU A 6 29.53 10.19 -15.25
CA LEU A 6 30.83 10.16 -15.93
C LEU A 6 31.05 11.35 -16.87
N SER A 7 29.99 11.87 -17.48
CA SER A 7 30.06 12.88 -18.55
C SER A 7 29.27 14.15 -18.25
N ASP A 8 28.52 14.19 -17.15
CA ASP A 8 27.58 15.26 -16.77
C ASP A 8 26.52 15.57 -17.84
N SER A 9 26.37 14.69 -18.83
CA SER A 9 25.38 14.81 -19.89
C SER A 9 23.99 14.45 -19.37
N ILE A 10 22.97 15.16 -19.85
CA ILE A 10 21.57 14.89 -19.53
C ILE A 10 21.14 13.61 -20.27
N LEU A 11 20.85 12.55 -19.52
CA LEU A 11 20.38 11.26 -20.06
C LEU A 11 18.85 11.21 -20.16
N GLY A 12 18.16 12.05 -19.39
CA GLY A 12 16.71 12.17 -19.44
C GLY A 12 16.24 13.43 -18.72
N GLU A 13 15.31 14.15 -19.32
CA GLU A 13 14.65 15.30 -18.72
C GLU A 13 13.15 15.11 -18.82
N GLN A 14 12.45 15.33 -17.71
CA GLN A 14 11.00 15.28 -17.66
C GLN A 14 10.53 16.53 -16.93
N THR A 15 9.76 17.34 -17.63
CA THR A 15 9.12 18.54 -17.10
C THR A 15 7.91 18.12 -16.28
N LEU A 16 7.88 18.49 -15.00
CA LEU A 16 6.73 18.27 -14.11
C LEU A 16 5.89 19.55 -14.08
N VAL A 17 4.61 19.44 -14.37
CA VAL A 17 3.65 20.54 -14.24
C VAL A 17 2.60 20.14 -13.21
N VAL A 18 2.30 21.02 -12.27
CA VAL A 18 1.21 20.84 -11.30
C VAL A 18 -0.03 21.49 -11.89
N SER A 19 -1.04 20.69 -12.22
CA SER A 19 -2.34 21.19 -12.67
C SER A 19 -3.12 21.79 -11.50
N GLU A 20 -3.96 22.80 -11.77
CA GLU A 20 -4.96 23.27 -10.80
C GLU A 20 -6.15 22.30 -10.68
N GLU A 21 -6.27 21.37 -11.62
CA GLU A 21 -7.32 20.34 -11.61
C GLU A 21 -7.11 19.40 -10.42
N LYS A 22 -8.07 19.44 -9.49
CA LYS A 22 -8.06 18.60 -8.30
C LYS A 22 -8.63 17.24 -8.64
N VAL A 23 -7.90 16.20 -8.27
CA VAL A 23 -8.35 14.81 -8.39
C VAL A 23 -8.76 14.27 -7.02
N THR A 24 -9.75 13.38 -7.00
CA THR A 24 -10.23 12.74 -5.77
C THR A 24 -9.80 11.29 -5.71
N VAL A 25 -9.64 10.76 -4.51
CA VAL A 25 -9.44 9.32 -4.32
C VAL A 25 -10.77 8.61 -4.58
N THR A 26 -10.76 7.61 -5.46
CA THR A 26 -11.97 6.89 -5.88
C THR A 26 -12.03 5.47 -5.30
N GLU A 27 -10.88 4.82 -5.11
CA GLU A 27 -10.80 3.43 -4.66
C GLU A 27 -9.51 3.20 -3.84
N LEU A 28 -9.59 2.29 -2.87
CA LEU A 28 -8.41 1.73 -2.19
C LEU A 28 -8.15 0.32 -2.70
N ARG A 29 -6.92 0.06 -3.15
CA ARG A 29 -6.45 -1.28 -3.50
C ARG A 29 -5.45 -1.73 -2.48
N ALA A 30 -5.60 -2.92 -1.94
CA ALA A 30 -4.73 -3.43 -0.91
C ALA A 30 -4.29 -4.86 -1.21
N GLN A 31 -3.00 -5.10 -0.97
CA GLN A 31 -2.39 -6.41 -1.13
C GLN A 31 -1.76 -6.84 0.19
N LEU A 32 -2.09 -8.04 0.65
CA LEU A 32 -1.43 -8.68 1.78
C LEU A 32 0.02 -8.99 1.45
N VAL A 33 0.92 -8.68 2.39
CA VAL A 33 2.35 -9.00 2.31
C VAL A 33 2.74 -9.73 3.59
N SER A 34 2.80 -11.05 3.53
CA SER A 34 3.22 -11.95 4.61
C SER A 34 4.71 -12.33 4.55
N GLY A 35 5.41 -11.90 3.51
CA GLY A 35 6.82 -12.22 3.30
C GLY A 35 7.33 -11.76 1.93
N LEU A 36 8.65 -11.87 1.74
CA LEU A 36 9.34 -11.59 0.50
C LEU A 36 10.15 -12.81 0.08
N SER A 37 10.13 -13.13 -1.20
CA SER A 37 10.98 -14.17 -1.81
C SER A 37 11.89 -13.53 -2.84
N LEU A 38 13.16 -13.93 -2.86
CA LEU A 38 14.16 -13.47 -3.82
C LEU A 38 14.54 -14.65 -4.72
N ALA A 39 14.54 -14.43 -6.03
CA ALA A 39 15.08 -15.36 -7.01
C ALA A 39 16.17 -14.65 -7.83
N ALA A 40 17.31 -15.30 -7.99
CA ALA A 40 18.41 -14.82 -8.82
C ALA A 40 18.60 -15.76 -10.01
N ARG A 41 18.76 -15.21 -11.21
CA ARG A 41 19.04 -15.97 -12.43
C ARG A 41 20.22 -15.34 -13.15
N ALA A 42 21.20 -16.15 -13.52
CA ALA A 42 22.26 -15.71 -14.43
C ALA A 42 21.67 -15.54 -15.83
N GLU A 43 22.03 -14.47 -16.52
CA GLU A 43 21.56 -14.22 -17.89
C GLU A 43 22.31 -15.12 -18.88
N PRO A 44 21.60 -15.98 -19.63
CA PRO A 44 22.23 -16.78 -20.67
C PRO A 44 22.92 -15.86 -21.70
N GLY A 45 24.19 -16.13 -21.99
CA GLY A 45 24.97 -15.36 -22.97
C GLY A 45 25.67 -14.11 -22.43
N HIS A 46 25.43 -13.70 -21.19
CA HIS A 46 26.09 -12.53 -20.59
C HIS A 46 26.81 -12.91 -19.30
N ARG A 47 28.10 -13.27 -19.42
CA ARG A 47 28.93 -13.67 -18.29
C ARG A 47 29.03 -12.53 -17.26
N GLY A 48 28.61 -12.79 -16.04
CA GLY A 48 28.66 -11.83 -14.94
C GLY A 48 27.39 -10.99 -14.76
N VAL A 49 26.36 -11.17 -15.60
CA VAL A 49 25.05 -10.52 -15.40
C VAL A 49 24.13 -11.46 -14.62
N VAL A 50 23.57 -10.94 -13.53
CA VAL A 50 22.62 -11.66 -12.67
C VAL A 50 21.37 -10.81 -12.51
N THR A 51 20.22 -11.37 -12.90
CA THR A 51 18.90 -10.76 -12.71
C THR A 51 18.32 -11.26 -11.38
N THR A 52 18.08 -10.34 -10.45
CA THR A 52 17.41 -10.63 -9.18
C THR A 52 15.97 -10.13 -9.20
N SER A 53 15.01 -11.00 -8.93
CA SER A 53 13.60 -10.66 -8.78
C SER A 53 13.15 -10.87 -7.33
N ALA A 54 12.60 -9.84 -6.70
CA ALA A 54 11.91 -9.94 -5.42
C ALA A 54 10.40 -10.05 -5.64
N ARG A 55 9.70 -10.90 -4.88
CA ARG A 55 8.25 -11.06 -4.93
C ARG A 55 7.66 -11.11 -3.53
N ALA A 56 6.60 -10.33 -3.31
CA ALA A 56 5.80 -10.41 -2.11
C ALA A 56 4.92 -11.68 -2.12
N THR A 57 4.79 -12.31 -0.95
CA THR A 57 3.84 -13.41 -0.72
C THR A 57 2.61 -12.86 0.00
N GLY A 58 1.41 -13.23 -0.44
CA GLY A 58 0.15 -12.69 0.09
C GLY A 58 -0.74 -13.71 0.80
N THR A 59 -0.17 -14.81 1.30
CA THR A 59 -0.93 -15.85 1.99
C THR A 59 -0.34 -16.08 3.37
N LEU A 60 -1.19 -16.09 4.38
CA LEU A 60 -0.86 -16.49 5.74
C LEU A 60 -1.03 -18.01 5.85
N ARG A 61 0.02 -18.72 6.29
CA ARG A 61 0.08 -20.19 6.25
C ARG A 61 -0.09 -20.85 7.60
N VAL A 62 0.25 -20.13 8.67
CA VAL A 62 0.20 -20.65 10.04
C VAL A 62 -0.56 -19.68 10.95
N PRO A 63 -1.26 -20.20 11.98
CA PRO A 63 -1.86 -19.36 13.00
C PRO A 63 -0.80 -18.47 13.65
N LYS A 64 -1.21 -17.27 14.03
CA LYS A 64 -0.39 -16.21 14.61
C LYS A 64 0.70 -15.66 13.68
N GLN A 65 0.69 -16.00 12.39
CA GLN A 65 1.54 -15.35 11.41
C GLN A 65 1.07 -13.91 11.20
N GLU A 66 2.00 -12.97 11.33
CA GLU A 66 1.79 -11.55 11.04
C GLU A 66 2.11 -11.24 9.56
N ALA A 67 1.35 -10.32 9.00
CA ALA A 67 1.54 -9.73 7.68
C ALA A 67 1.23 -8.24 7.73
N THR A 68 1.69 -7.52 6.72
CA THR A 68 1.32 -6.12 6.48
C THR A 68 0.48 -5.98 5.21
N LEU A 69 0.06 -4.76 4.91
CA LEU A 69 -0.69 -4.42 3.70
C LEU A 69 0.07 -3.36 2.90
N SER A 70 0.27 -3.63 1.62
CA SER A 70 0.61 -2.57 0.65
C SER A 70 -0.70 -1.96 0.15
N VAL A 71 -0.88 -0.66 0.36
CA VAL A 71 -2.12 0.05 0.05
C VAL A 71 -1.86 1.09 -1.04
N TRP A 72 -2.71 1.08 -2.06
CA TRP A 72 -2.62 1.96 -3.24
C TRP A 72 -3.90 2.78 -3.35
N LEU A 73 -3.71 4.07 -3.57
CA LEU A 73 -4.77 5.02 -3.88
C LEU A 73 -5.02 5.01 -5.39
N SER A 74 -6.27 4.87 -5.79
CA SER A 74 -6.70 5.15 -7.17
C SER A 74 -7.39 6.51 -7.21
N PHE A 75 -7.07 7.31 -8.21
CA PHE A 75 -7.60 8.65 -8.37
C PHE A 75 -8.59 8.75 -9.53
N SER A 76 -9.37 9.82 -9.56
CA SER A 76 -10.37 10.10 -10.60
C SER A 76 -9.78 10.30 -11.99
N ASP A 77 -8.50 10.68 -12.09
CA ASP A 77 -7.72 10.80 -13.33
C ASP A 77 -7.08 9.46 -13.78
N HIS A 78 -7.45 8.35 -13.13
CA HIS A 78 -6.93 7.01 -13.35
C HIS A 78 -5.47 6.81 -12.96
N THR A 79 -4.84 7.78 -12.30
CA THR A 79 -3.52 7.59 -11.72
C THR A 79 -3.60 6.74 -10.45
N GLN A 80 -2.47 6.15 -10.09
CA GLN A 80 -2.33 5.33 -8.89
C GLN A 80 -1.05 5.71 -8.14
N ALA A 81 -1.14 5.74 -6.81
CA ALA A 81 0.01 6.02 -5.97
C ALA A 81 -0.01 5.13 -4.72
N PRO A 82 1.15 4.63 -4.28
CA PRO A 82 1.25 3.95 -3.00
C PRO A 82 0.95 4.94 -1.87
N LEU A 83 0.21 4.48 -0.86
CA LEU A 83 -0.19 5.28 0.29
C LEU A 83 1.03 5.78 1.08
N GLU A 84 2.12 5.02 1.05
CA GLU A 84 3.39 5.32 1.70
C GLU A 84 3.99 6.66 1.24
N LEU A 85 3.67 7.15 0.04
CA LEU A 85 4.13 8.46 -0.44
C LEU A 85 3.50 9.64 0.29
N TYR A 86 2.33 9.44 0.90
CA TYR A 86 1.59 10.49 1.61
C TYR A 86 1.80 10.46 3.12
N GLY A 87 2.47 9.41 3.63
CA GLY A 87 2.73 9.22 5.05
C GLY A 87 1.51 8.69 5.81
N TRP A 88 1.72 7.61 6.58
CA TRP A 88 0.65 6.97 7.35
C TRP A 88 0.08 7.89 8.44
N GLN A 89 0.89 8.80 8.98
CA GLN A 89 0.47 9.76 10.01
C GLN A 89 -0.55 10.79 9.53
N ASP A 90 -0.52 11.12 8.25
CA ASP A 90 -1.37 12.16 7.65
C ASP A 90 -2.63 11.56 7.01
N THR A 91 -2.75 10.23 7.04
CA THR A 91 -3.87 9.49 6.45
C THR A 91 -4.68 8.79 7.53
N ALA A 92 -5.96 9.14 7.67
CA ALA A 92 -6.85 8.44 8.58
C ALA A 92 -7.39 7.16 7.94
N LEU A 93 -6.49 6.19 7.70
CA LEU A 93 -6.85 4.85 7.20
C LEU A 93 -7.32 3.97 8.37
N THR A 94 -8.47 3.33 8.20
CA THR A 94 -8.98 2.32 9.13
C THR A 94 -8.97 0.96 8.44
N LEU A 95 -8.44 -0.04 9.12
CA LEU A 95 -8.45 -1.44 8.71
C LEU A 95 -9.34 -2.24 9.67
N THR A 96 -10.29 -2.99 9.12
CA THR A 96 -11.22 -3.82 9.90
C THR A 96 -11.25 -5.24 9.36
N SER A 97 -11.22 -6.23 10.24
CA SER A 97 -11.50 -7.62 9.89
C SER A 97 -13.01 -7.87 9.82
N LEU A 98 -13.46 -8.54 8.76
CA LEU A 98 -14.84 -9.00 8.60
C LEU A 98 -15.08 -10.36 9.27
N ASP A 99 -14.01 -11.11 9.55
CA ASP A 99 -14.06 -12.37 10.30
C ASP A 99 -12.85 -12.48 11.25
N PRO A 100 -13.01 -12.02 12.52
CA PRO A 100 -11.97 -12.11 13.53
C PRO A 100 -11.56 -13.54 13.90
N THR A 101 -12.33 -14.56 13.51
CA THR A 101 -11.95 -15.96 13.74
C THR A 101 -10.92 -16.44 12.71
N VAL A 102 -10.85 -15.79 11.54
CA VAL A 102 -9.86 -16.06 10.49
C VAL A 102 -8.65 -15.16 10.62
N ALA A 103 -8.86 -13.86 10.82
CA ALA A 103 -7.77 -12.90 10.95
C ALA A 103 -8.14 -11.72 11.84
N THR A 104 -7.19 -11.29 12.66
CA THR A 104 -7.27 -10.05 13.43
C THR A 104 -6.42 -8.98 12.77
N VAL A 105 -6.75 -7.72 13.04
CA VAL A 105 -6.05 -6.56 12.48
C VAL A 105 -5.69 -5.58 13.57
N GLY A 106 -4.62 -4.84 13.34
CA GLY A 106 -4.21 -3.73 14.20
C GLY A 106 -3.45 -2.66 13.43
N GLY A 107 -3.07 -1.62 14.17
CA GLY A 107 -2.68 -0.32 13.61
C GLY A 107 -3.82 0.67 13.82
N SER A 108 -3.75 1.44 14.91
CA SER A 108 -4.81 2.38 15.28
C SER A 108 -4.70 3.68 14.50
N PRO A 109 -5.83 4.31 14.10
CA PRO A 109 -5.83 5.74 13.84
C PRO A 109 -5.40 6.46 15.12
N GLY A 110 -4.39 7.32 15.03
CA GLY A 110 -3.89 8.13 16.16
C GLY A 110 -2.50 7.76 16.71
N VAL A 111 -1.87 6.69 16.24
CA VAL A 111 -0.43 6.45 16.49
C VAL A 111 0.34 6.77 15.19
N PRO A 112 1.13 7.85 15.13
CA PRO A 112 1.79 8.33 13.91
C PRO A 112 2.72 7.32 13.20
N THR A 113 3.03 6.19 13.84
CA THR A 113 4.02 5.20 13.37
C THR A 113 3.45 3.81 13.14
N ALA A 114 2.15 3.57 13.41
CA ALA A 114 1.59 2.23 13.34
C ALA A 114 1.09 1.91 11.92
N HIS A 115 1.92 1.18 11.17
CA HIS A 115 1.51 0.59 9.90
C HIS A 115 0.41 -0.46 10.16
N PRO A 116 -0.55 -0.62 9.24
CA PRO A 116 -1.54 -1.68 9.38
C PRO A 116 -0.86 -3.05 9.36
N TRP A 117 -1.27 -3.89 10.30
CA TRP A 117 -0.85 -5.28 10.36
C TRP A 117 -2.07 -6.19 10.48
N VAL A 118 -1.87 -7.43 10.05
CA VAL A 118 -2.87 -8.49 10.03
C VAL A 118 -2.24 -9.74 10.65
N VAL A 119 -2.95 -10.41 11.54
CA VAL A 119 -2.52 -11.68 12.13
C VAL A 119 -3.51 -12.76 11.74
N ALA A 120 -3.02 -13.89 11.25
CA ALA A 120 -3.84 -15.07 11.02
C ALA A 120 -4.27 -15.69 12.36
N GLU A 121 -5.56 -15.95 12.51
CA GLU A 121 -6.13 -16.59 13.69
C GLU A 121 -6.60 -18.02 13.39
N GLY A 122 -7.15 -18.24 12.19
CA GLY A 122 -7.74 -19.50 11.80
C GLY A 122 -7.81 -19.68 10.29
N PRO A 123 -8.32 -20.84 9.84
CA PRO A 123 -8.46 -21.12 8.41
C PRO A 123 -9.59 -20.29 7.79
N GLY A 124 -9.30 -19.64 6.67
CA GLY A 124 -10.31 -18.94 5.88
C GLY A 124 -9.72 -18.42 4.56
N ARG A 125 -10.57 -17.89 3.70
CA ARG A 125 -10.18 -17.32 2.40
C ARG A 125 -11.19 -16.28 1.93
N GLY A 126 -10.73 -15.28 1.19
CA GLY A 126 -11.57 -14.31 0.50
C GLY A 126 -11.33 -12.87 0.94
N ALA A 127 -12.21 -11.96 0.53
CA ALA A 127 -12.16 -10.55 0.89
C ALA A 127 -12.60 -10.35 2.34
N LEU A 128 -11.71 -10.66 3.29
CA LEU A 128 -11.98 -10.66 4.74
C LEU A 128 -11.51 -9.38 5.44
N LEU A 129 -10.82 -8.50 4.72
CA LEU A 129 -10.34 -7.23 5.24
C LEU A 129 -11.05 -6.08 4.53
N GLN A 130 -11.51 -5.11 5.31
CA GLN A 130 -12.11 -3.88 4.79
C GLN A 130 -11.24 -2.68 5.19
N LEU A 131 -10.98 -1.82 4.22
CA LEU A 131 -10.21 -0.59 4.35
C LEU A 131 -11.13 0.60 4.14
N SER A 132 -10.98 1.64 4.96
CA SER A 132 -11.70 2.91 4.83
C SER A 132 -10.75 4.06 5.06
N LEU A 133 -10.61 4.92 4.06
CA LEU A 133 -9.81 6.15 4.13
C LEU A 133 -10.73 7.29 4.55
N HIS A 134 -10.37 8.02 5.59
CA HIS A 134 -11.12 9.17 6.08
C HIS A 134 -10.29 10.45 5.95
N PRO A 135 -10.95 11.62 5.96
CA PRO A 135 -10.25 12.88 6.15
C PRO A 135 -9.49 12.86 7.48
N PRO A 136 -8.28 13.45 7.51
CA PRO A 136 -7.54 13.67 8.76
C PRO A 136 -8.40 14.45 9.75
N ASP A 137 -8.16 14.27 11.06
CA ASP A 137 -8.97 14.93 12.08
C ASP A 137 -8.99 16.46 11.96
N ALA A 138 -7.88 17.07 11.56
CA ALA A 138 -7.78 18.51 11.28
C ALA A 138 -8.75 18.99 10.18
N CYS A 139 -9.15 18.09 9.27
CA CYS A 139 -10.06 18.39 8.17
C CYS A 139 -11.53 18.08 8.49
N ARG A 140 -11.82 17.44 9.63
CA ARG A 140 -13.19 17.06 10.01
C ARG A 140 -13.95 18.29 10.53
N ARG A 141 -14.79 18.89 9.68
CA ARG A 141 -15.68 19.99 10.08
C ARG A 141 -16.99 19.43 10.66
N GLY A 142 -17.21 19.64 11.95
CA GLY A 142 -18.47 19.34 12.65
C GLY A 142 -18.48 18.07 13.51
N ARG A 143 -19.56 17.85 14.27
CA ARG A 143 -19.72 16.71 15.22
C ARG A 143 -20.10 15.38 14.55
N HIS A 144 -20.27 15.35 13.23
CA HIS A 144 -20.67 14.15 12.50
C HIS A 144 -19.44 13.39 12.02
N ARG A 145 -19.49 12.04 12.09
CA ARG A 145 -18.46 11.18 11.49
C ARG A 145 -18.37 11.50 10.00
N ALA A 146 -17.23 12.06 9.56
CA ALA A 146 -17.00 12.32 8.15
C ALA A 146 -17.09 11.01 7.35
N ALA A 147 -17.81 11.04 6.23
CA ALA A 147 -17.89 9.91 5.31
C ALA A 147 -16.47 9.48 4.88
N ALA A 148 -16.30 8.19 4.58
CA ALA A 148 -15.05 7.70 3.99
C ALA A 148 -14.84 8.38 2.63
N LEU A 149 -13.61 8.83 2.39
CA LEU A 149 -13.15 9.35 1.10
C LEU A 149 -13.12 8.24 0.06
N ALA A 150 -12.65 7.06 0.46
CA ALA A 150 -12.63 5.86 -0.35
C ALA A 150 -12.67 4.63 0.55
N THR A 151 -13.19 3.53 0.01
CA THR A 151 -13.18 2.22 0.66
C THR A 151 -12.57 1.18 -0.28
N GLY A 152 -12.16 0.06 0.30
CA GLY A 152 -11.64 -1.07 -0.44
C GLY A 152 -11.68 -2.34 0.39
N THR A 153 -11.43 -3.47 -0.26
CA THR A 153 -11.27 -4.75 0.43
C THR A 153 -9.93 -5.38 0.07
N ALA A 154 -9.38 -6.16 0.99
CA ALA A 154 -8.20 -6.98 0.75
C ALA A 154 -8.52 -8.46 0.97
N TRP A 155 -7.87 -9.28 0.14
CA TRP A 155 -8.03 -10.73 0.16
C TRP A 155 -7.01 -11.37 1.12
N LEU A 156 -7.47 -12.40 1.82
CA LEU A 156 -6.69 -13.33 2.64
C LEU A 156 -6.73 -14.74 2.06
#